data_AF-A0A931PKC5-F1
#
_entry.id   AF-A0A931PKC5-F1
#
_cell.length_a   1.000
_cell.length_b   1.000
_cell.length_c   1.000
_cell.angle_alpha   90.00
_cell.angle_beta   90.00
_cell.angle_gamma   90.00
#
_symmetry.space_group_name_H-M   'P 1'
#
loop_
_entity.id
_entity.type
_entity.pdbx_description
1 polymer ?
#
loop_
_entity_poly.entity_id
_entity_poly.type
_entity_poly.pdbx_seq_one_letter_code
_entity_poly.pdbx_strand_id
1 'polypeptide(L)'
;MDYSKGLKTGLASAAALVAGSHALMAQSWDGMYAGLSVGSNSGTMPWADSPDYTYGYNSSAVGGLFVGTNTTLGNGLIFGKELAISFANGADPTGTYTDPNAPYSSSPIADAKFSLGKEFATPMGGMHAYGFAGGSVINTAANSGGSYIAFGTNFGLGAEVMVAPQFSVGVEVIQRNMTGYDSNNDPQTATTSNRTVSLRASYRF
;
A
#
# COMPACT_ATOMS: atom_id res chain seq x y z
N MET A 1 -23.32 -29.26 5.22
CA MET A 1 -22.51 -28.67 6.31
C MET A 1 -22.25 -27.23 5.92
N ASP A 2 -22.98 -26.30 6.53
CA ASP A 2 -23.02 -24.88 6.16
C ASP A 2 -21.91 -24.08 6.85
N TYR A 3 -21.02 -23.48 6.06
CA TYR A 3 -19.91 -22.62 6.51
C TYR A 3 -20.28 -21.13 6.56
N SER A 4 -21.53 -20.76 6.88
CA SER A 4 -22.00 -19.36 6.75
C SER A 4 -22.00 -18.53 8.04
N LYS A 5 -21.46 -19.02 9.17
CA LYS A 5 -21.58 -18.34 10.48
C LYS A 5 -20.29 -17.78 11.10
N GLY A 6 -19.13 -17.93 10.46
CA GLY A 6 -17.85 -17.50 11.03
C GLY A 6 -17.43 -16.04 10.78
N LEU A 7 -17.99 -15.36 9.77
CA LEU A 7 -17.46 -14.07 9.31
C LEU A 7 -18.02 -12.85 10.06
N LYS A 8 -19.14 -13.01 10.78
CA LYS A 8 -19.85 -11.87 11.40
C LYS A 8 -19.36 -11.53 12.81
N THR A 9 -18.62 -12.42 13.46
CA THR A 9 -18.17 -12.26 14.85
C THR A 9 -16.76 -11.69 14.97
N GLY A 10 -15.99 -11.59 13.88
CA GLY A 10 -14.62 -11.04 13.89
C GLY A 10 -14.53 -9.52 13.84
N LEU A 11 -15.52 -8.85 13.24
CA LEU A 11 -15.54 -7.39 13.07
C LEU A 11 -15.98 -6.62 14.32
N ALA A 12 -16.71 -7.25 15.23
CA ALA A 12 -17.23 -6.59 16.43
C ALA A 12 -16.18 -6.39 17.54
N SER A 13 -15.09 -7.16 17.53
CA SER A 13 -14.15 -7.23 18.65
C SER A 13 -13.09 -6.10 18.65
N ALA A 14 -12.78 -5.52 17.50
CA ALA A 14 -11.80 -4.41 17.42
C ALA A 14 -12.39 -3.07 17.88
N ALA A 15 -13.68 -2.84 17.66
CA ALA A 15 -14.36 -1.60 18.05
C ALA A 15 -14.62 -1.52 19.56
N ALA A 16 -14.80 -2.65 20.24
CA ALA A 16 -15.18 -2.70 21.65
C ALA A 16 -14.02 -2.48 22.64
N LEU A 17 -12.77 -2.74 22.23
CA LEU A 17 -11.61 -2.56 23.13
C LEU A 17 -11.14 -1.10 23.25
N VAL A 18 -11.61 -0.22 22.35
CA VAL A 18 -11.13 1.17 22.25
C VAL A 18 -11.97 2.16 23.08
N ALA A 19 -13.16 1.79 23.53
CA ALA A 19 -14.09 2.70 24.21
C ALA A 19 -13.69 3.09 25.65
N GLY A 20 -12.54 2.64 26.16
CA GLY A 20 -12.22 2.62 27.59
C GLY A 20 -11.22 3.65 28.13
N SER A 21 -10.69 4.60 27.34
CA SER A 21 -9.71 5.57 27.90
C SER A 21 -9.70 6.93 27.19
N HIS A 22 -10.72 7.74 27.43
CA HIS A 22 -10.68 9.16 27.11
C HIS A 22 -9.82 9.90 28.15
N ALA A 23 -8.49 9.83 28.01
CA ALA A 23 -7.62 10.89 28.47
C ALA A 23 -7.33 11.80 27.27
N LEU A 24 -7.82 13.04 27.33
CA LEU A 24 -7.49 14.15 26.43
C LEU A 24 -5.99 14.51 26.59
N MET A 25 -5.11 13.61 26.19
CA MET A 25 -3.77 13.99 25.79
C MET A 25 -3.92 14.58 24.39
N ALA A 26 -3.33 15.75 24.14
CA ALA A 26 -3.15 16.24 22.77
C ALA A 26 -2.36 15.17 22.03
N GLN A 27 -3.04 14.32 21.27
CA GLN A 27 -2.39 13.25 20.54
C GLN A 27 -1.72 13.94 19.35
N SER A 28 -0.41 14.17 19.46
CA SER A 28 0.36 14.73 18.35
C SER A 28 0.59 13.67 17.30
N TRP A 29 0.53 14.04 16.03
CA TRP A 29 0.94 13.18 14.93
C TRP A 29 2.46 13.04 14.81
N ASP A 30 3.22 13.83 15.56
CA ASP A 30 4.69 13.93 15.50
C ASP A 30 5.41 12.65 15.90
N GLY A 31 6.55 12.41 15.25
CA GLY A 31 7.49 11.37 15.63
C GLY A 31 7.56 10.25 14.62
N MET A 32 8.19 9.14 15.02
CA MET A 32 8.33 7.95 14.20
C MET A 32 7.07 7.09 14.31
N TYR A 33 6.72 6.41 13.22
CA TYR A 33 5.64 5.43 13.22
C TYR A 33 5.99 4.25 12.33
N ALA A 34 5.38 3.10 12.61
CA ALA A 34 5.46 1.91 11.79
C ALA A 34 4.11 1.20 11.76
N GLY A 35 3.84 0.44 10.70
CA GLY A 35 2.54 -0.20 10.57
C GLY A 35 2.44 -1.26 9.49
N LEU A 36 1.24 -1.82 9.43
CA LEU A 36 0.83 -2.87 8.50
C LEU A 36 -0.25 -2.31 7.56
N SER A 37 -0.25 -2.76 6.32
CA SER A 37 -1.31 -2.48 5.36
C SER A 37 -1.86 -3.76 4.74
N VAL A 38 -3.16 -3.81 4.51
CA VAL A 38 -3.81 -4.88 3.74
C VAL A 38 -4.82 -4.28 2.77
N GLY A 39 -4.81 -4.74 1.53
CA GLY A 39 -5.60 -4.11 0.48
C GLY A 39 -5.82 -4.98 -0.74
N SER A 40 -6.37 -4.36 -1.77
CA SER A 40 -6.50 -4.94 -3.09
C SER A 40 -5.77 -4.10 -4.11
N ASN A 41 -5.22 -4.78 -5.11
CA ASN A 41 -4.49 -4.16 -6.18
C ASN A 41 -5.18 -4.36 -7.53
N SER A 42 -5.18 -3.33 -8.37
CA SER A 42 -5.81 -3.32 -9.70
C SER A 42 -4.93 -2.60 -10.71
N GLY A 43 -5.05 -2.95 -11.99
CA GLY A 43 -4.25 -2.35 -13.06
C GLY A 43 -3.40 -3.39 -13.78
N THR A 44 -2.28 -2.99 -14.36
CA THR A 44 -1.46 -3.87 -15.21
C THR A 44 -0.05 -4.05 -14.64
N MET A 45 0.57 -5.21 -14.87
CA MET A 45 1.97 -5.48 -14.52
C MET A 45 2.86 -5.32 -15.76
N PRO A 46 4.11 -4.82 -15.65
CA PRO A 46 4.98 -4.71 -16.83
C PRO A 46 5.22 -6.08 -17.46
N TRP A 47 5.03 -6.19 -18.77
CA TRP A 47 5.34 -7.38 -19.56
C TRP A 47 6.11 -6.97 -20.82
N ALA A 48 7.24 -7.63 -21.08
CA ALA A 48 8.19 -7.23 -22.11
C ALA A 48 8.11 -8.05 -23.41
N ASP A 49 7.29 -9.11 -23.52
CA ASP A 49 7.39 -10.04 -24.66
C ASP A 49 6.19 -10.05 -25.63
N SER A 50 5.18 -9.20 -25.44
CA SER A 50 4.14 -8.97 -26.48
C SER A 50 3.26 -7.76 -26.18
N PRO A 51 3.09 -6.82 -27.12
CA PRO A 51 2.12 -5.72 -27.00
C PRO A 51 0.66 -6.20 -27.03
N ASP A 52 0.41 -7.44 -27.45
CA ASP A 52 -0.93 -8.02 -27.57
C ASP A 52 -1.45 -8.68 -26.27
N TYR A 53 -0.62 -8.82 -25.23
CA TYR A 53 -0.99 -9.50 -23.98
C TYR A 53 -0.81 -8.59 -22.77
N THR A 54 -1.93 -8.19 -22.16
CA THR A 54 -1.95 -7.39 -20.93
C THR A 54 -2.12 -8.31 -19.72
N TYR A 55 -1.12 -8.42 -18.86
CA TYR A 55 -1.27 -9.08 -17.55
C TYR A 55 -1.93 -8.09 -16.58
N GLY A 56 -3.20 -8.35 -16.25
CA GLY A 56 -3.98 -7.54 -15.31
C GLY A 56 -3.87 -8.07 -13.88
N TYR A 57 -3.73 -7.16 -12.91
CA TYR A 57 -4.10 -7.45 -11.54
C TYR A 57 -5.63 -7.44 -11.43
N ASN A 58 -6.24 -8.62 -11.39
CA ASN A 58 -7.66 -8.75 -11.05
C ASN A 58 -7.83 -8.79 -9.53
N SER A 59 -7.79 -7.61 -8.88
CA SER A 59 -8.07 -7.46 -7.45
C SER A 59 -7.27 -8.38 -6.52
N SER A 60 -5.98 -8.59 -6.83
CA SER A 60 -5.10 -9.41 -5.99
C SER A 60 -4.95 -8.79 -4.61
N ALA A 61 -5.02 -9.61 -3.56
CA ALA A 61 -4.74 -9.17 -2.21
C ALA A 61 -3.27 -8.72 -2.10
N VAL A 62 -3.05 -7.58 -1.45
CA VAL A 62 -1.72 -7.03 -1.17
C VAL A 62 -1.57 -6.77 0.32
N GLY A 63 -0.52 -7.32 0.91
CA GLY A 63 -0.09 -7.00 2.26
C GLY A 63 1.09 -6.03 2.22
N GLY A 64 1.38 -5.32 3.29
CA GLY A 64 2.54 -4.43 3.32
C GLY A 64 2.97 -4.03 4.72
N LEU A 65 4.21 -3.57 4.80
CA LEU A 65 4.82 -2.94 5.96
C LEU A 65 5.18 -1.51 5.61
N PHE A 66 5.09 -0.60 6.57
CA PHE A 66 5.58 0.77 6.38
C PHE A 66 6.22 1.30 7.66
N VAL A 67 7.19 2.20 7.49
CA VAL A 67 7.85 2.95 8.55
C VAL A 67 8.08 4.38 8.08
N GLY A 68 7.84 5.35 8.95
CA GLY A 68 7.92 6.74 8.60
C GLY A 68 8.11 7.66 9.78
N THR A 69 8.10 8.96 9.47
CA THR A 69 8.08 10.03 10.47
C THR A 69 7.16 11.14 10.02
N ASN A 70 6.47 11.75 10.98
CA ASN A 70 5.62 12.92 10.80
C ASN A 70 6.18 14.10 11.60
N THR A 71 5.96 15.29 11.06
CA THR A 71 6.31 16.56 11.70
C THR A 71 5.17 17.54 11.47
N THR A 72 4.59 18.01 12.57
CA THR A 72 3.53 19.00 12.62
C THR A 72 4.17 20.36 12.39
N LEU A 73 3.69 20.99 11.33
CA LEU A 73 3.97 22.36 10.98
C LEU A 73 2.91 23.26 11.65
N GLY A 74 3.13 24.58 11.60
CA GLY A 74 2.12 25.53 12.08
C GLY A 74 0.75 25.33 11.43
N ASN A 75 -0.32 25.67 12.17
CA ASN A 75 -1.72 25.58 11.72
C ASN A 75 -2.26 24.15 11.49
N GLY A 76 -1.69 23.14 12.16
CA GLY A 76 -2.16 21.75 12.10
C GLY A 76 -1.85 21.06 10.76
N LEU A 77 -0.92 21.62 9.98
CA LEU A 77 -0.37 20.95 8.81
C LEU A 77 0.63 19.90 9.28
N ILE A 78 0.69 18.76 8.61
CA ILE A 78 1.60 17.67 8.95
C ILE A 78 2.36 17.29 7.69
N PHE A 79 3.67 17.24 7.80
CA PHE A 79 4.55 16.74 6.76
C PHE A 79 5.09 15.37 7.17
N GLY A 80 5.04 14.39 6.28
CA GLY A 80 5.49 13.02 6.53
C GLY A 80 6.50 12.51 5.52
N LYS A 81 7.34 11.58 5.96
CA LYS A 81 8.24 10.78 5.13
C LYS A 81 8.01 9.32 5.45
N GLU A 82 7.83 8.48 4.44
CA GLU A 82 7.52 7.06 4.64
C GLU A 82 8.27 6.17 3.65
N LEU A 83 8.76 5.05 4.16
CA LEU A 83 9.18 3.91 3.35
C LEU A 83 8.16 2.79 3.54
N ALA A 84 7.67 2.24 2.44
CA ALA A 84 6.71 1.13 2.46
C ALA A 84 7.20 -0.01 1.57
N ILE A 85 6.89 -1.25 1.97
CA ILE A 85 7.11 -2.44 1.17
C ILE A 85 5.76 -3.14 1.04
N SER A 86 5.33 -3.36 -0.20
CA SER A 86 4.10 -4.09 -0.53
C SER A 86 4.44 -5.47 -1.07
N PHE A 87 3.85 -6.50 -0.48
CA PHE A 87 3.91 -7.90 -0.89
C PHE A 87 2.61 -8.23 -1.62
N ALA A 88 2.66 -8.31 -2.94
CA ALA A 88 1.53 -8.80 -3.70
C ALA A 88 1.46 -10.34 -3.60
N ASN A 89 0.25 -10.89 -3.54
CA ASN A 89 0.00 -12.32 -3.76
C ASN A 89 -0.40 -12.51 -5.22
N GLY A 90 0.56 -12.87 -6.08
CA GLY A 90 0.33 -13.39 -7.44
C GLY A 90 -0.38 -12.43 -8.40
N ALA A 91 0.23 -12.18 -9.57
CA ALA A 91 -0.54 -11.75 -10.73
C ALA A 91 -1.14 -12.99 -11.39
N ASP A 92 -2.47 -13.08 -11.45
CA ASP A 92 -3.16 -14.16 -12.18
C ASP A 92 -3.30 -13.72 -13.66
N PRO A 93 -2.86 -14.51 -14.66
CA PRO A 93 -3.11 -14.20 -16.06
C PRO A 93 -4.61 -14.04 -16.33
N THR A 94 -5.01 -12.86 -16.81
CA THR A 94 -6.37 -12.65 -17.31
C THR A 94 -6.53 -13.31 -18.67
N GLY A 95 -6.77 -14.64 -18.69
CA GLY A 95 -7.17 -15.39 -19.89
C GLY A 95 -6.27 -16.57 -20.25
N THR A 96 -6.91 -17.75 -20.38
CA THR A 96 -6.54 -18.93 -21.19
C THR A 96 -5.12 -19.53 -21.12
N TYR A 97 -4.35 -19.33 -20.06
CA TYR A 97 -3.19 -20.17 -19.77
C TYR A 97 -3.33 -20.84 -18.39
N THR A 98 -3.90 -22.04 -18.40
CA THR A 98 -3.72 -23.03 -17.33
C THR A 98 -2.36 -23.70 -17.54
N ASP A 99 -1.27 -23.01 -17.22
CA ASP A 99 -0.03 -23.71 -16.86
C ASP A 99 0.03 -23.80 -15.31
N PRO A 100 -0.34 -24.96 -14.73
CA PRO A 100 -0.30 -25.16 -13.28
C PRO A 100 1.12 -25.17 -12.69
N ASN A 101 2.19 -25.03 -13.50
CA ASN A 101 3.57 -25.14 -13.05
C ASN A 101 4.37 -23.82 -13.02
N ALA A 102 3.77 -22.67 -13.34
CA ALA A 102 4.46 -21.38 -13.28
C ALA A 102 3.81 -20.42 -12.27
N PRO A 103 3.97 -20.63 -10.94
CA PRO A 103 3.63 -19.59 -9.97
C PRO A 103 4.59 -18.42 -10.17
N TYR A 104 4.18 -17.40 -10.92
CA TYR A 104 4.91 -16.15 -11.00
C TYR A 104 4.86 -15.49 -9.62
N SER A 105 5.96 -15.66 -8.87
CA SER A 105 6.20 -14.99 -7.60
C SER A 105 6.25 -13.49 -7.86
N SER A 106 5.20 -12.77 -7.44
CA SER A 106 5.16 -11.31 -7.50
C SER A 106 6.19 -10.73 -6.54
N SER A 107 7.18 -10.04 -7.09
CA SER A 107 8.21 -9.39 -6.31
C SER A 107 7.66 -8.25 -5.45
N PRO A 108 8.25 -8.01 -4.27
CA PRO A 108 7.86 -6.91 -3.41
C PRO A 108 8.14 -5.56 -4.11
N ILE A 109 7.22 -4.62 -3.92
CA ILE A 109 7.36 -3.23 -4.38
C ILE A 109 7.78 -2.39 -3.18
N ALA A 110 8.90 -1.67 -3.30
CA ALA A 110 9.34 -0.70 -2.31
C ALA A 110 8.95 0.72 -2.76
N ASP A 111 8.34 1.49 -1.87
CA ASP A 111 7.93 2.87 -2.10
C ASP A 111 8.62 3.80 -1.11
N ALA A 112 9.12 4.94 -1.60
CA ALA A 112 9.53 6.07 -0.80
C ALA A 112 8.56 7.23 -1.04
N LYS A 113 7.90 7.71 0.01
CA LYS A 113 6.78 8.66 -0.07
C LYS A 113 7.06 9.90 0.78
N PHE A 114 6.65 11.05 0.26
CA PHE A 114 6.54 12.31 1.00
C PHE A 114 5.08 12.71 1.07
N SER A 115 4.57 12.98 2.26
CA SER A 115 3.17 13.35 2.48
C SER A 115 3.05 14.76 3.03
N LEU A 116 1.95 15.42 2.64
CA LEU A 116 1.51 16.67 3.23
C LEU A 116 0.01 16.55 3.50
N GLY A 117 -0.37 16.83 4.73
CA GLY A 117 -1.74 16.70 5.18
C GLY A 117 -2.10 17.70 6.25
N LYS A 118 -3.32 17.54 6.75
CA LYS A 118 -3.88 18.39 7.79
C LYS A 118 -4.58 17.54 8.84
N GLU A 119 -4.42 17.95 10.08
CA GLU A 119 -5.17 17.43 11.20
C GLU A 119 -6.56 18.07 11.32
N PHE A 120 -7.55 17.24 11.58
CA PHE A 120 -8.92 17.61 11.87
C PHE A 120 -9.33 16.96 13.19
N ALA A 121 -9.92 17.76 14.08
CA ALA A 121 -10.53 17.21 15.29
C ALA A 121 -11.82 16.46 14.92
N THR A 122 -11.97 15.23 15.39
CA THR A 122 -13.21 14.46 15.27
C THR A 122 -13.67 13.99 16.66
N PRO A 123 -14.96 13.64 16.84
CA PRO A 123 -15.44 13.07 18.11
C PRO A 123 -14.73 11.78 18.53
N MET A 124 -14.11 11.08 17.57
CA MET A 124 -13.40 9.80 17.79
C MET A 124 -11.89 9.97 18.00
N GLY A 125 -11.36 11.20 17.92
CA GLY A 125 -9.92 11.47 18.00
C GLY A 125 -9.44 12.43 16.91
N GLY A 126 -8.13 12.68 16.85
CA GLY A 126 -7.51 13.39 15.74
C GLY A 126 -7.60 12.57 14.45
N MET A 127 -8.03 13.18 13.35
CA MET A 127 -7.97 12.63 12.00
C MET A 127 -6.92 13.37 11.20
N HIS A 128 -6.06 12.64 10.48
CA HIS A 128 -5.07 13.20 9.57
C HIS A 128 -5.42 12.78 8.15
N ALA A 129 -5.82 13.75 7.32
CA ALA A 129 -6.00 13.53 5.89
C ALA A 129 -4.82 14.12 5.12
N TYR A 130 -4.25 13.36 4.19
CA TYR A 130 -3.02 13.71 3.50
C TYR A 130 -3.03 13.29 2.04
N GLY A 131 -2.30 14.06 1.23
CA GLY A 131 -1.82 13.63 -0.07
C GLY A 131 -0.36 13.26 0.00
N PHE A 132 0.10 12.39 -0.89
CA PHE A 132 1.51 12.02 -0.98
C PHE A 132 1.96 11.82 -2.43
N ALA A 133 3.27 11.95 -2.62
CA ALA A 133 3.95 11.62 -3.86
C ALA A 133 5.36 11.08 -3.56
N GLY A 134 5.91 10.32 -4.49
CA GLY A 134 7.14 9.58 -4.24
C GLY A 134 7.63 8.75 -5.41
N GLY A 135 8.56 7.85 -5.10
CA GLY A 135 9.16 6.90 -6.05
C GLY A 135 8.90 5.45 -5.64
N SER A 136 8.79 4.57 -6.63
CA SER A 136 8.58 3.13 -6.46
C SER A 136 9.67 2.34 -7.17
N VAL A 137 10.08 1.23 -6.57
CA VAL A 137 11.04 0.28 -7.14
C VAL A 137 10.50 -1.13 -6.98
N ILE A 138 10.58 -1.93 -8.04
CA ILE A 138 10.30 -3.38 -8.00
C ILE A 138 11.49 -4.11 -8.60
N ASN A 139 11.90 -5.21 -7.97
CA ASN A 139 12.92 -6.11 -8.47
C ASN A 139 12.31 -7.48 -8.74
N THR A 140 12.08 -7.80 -10.01
CA THR A 140 11.52 -9.08 -10.44
C THR A 140 12.65 -10.02 -10.88
N ALA A 141 12.75 -11.19 -10.25
CA ALA A 141 13.60 -12.27 -10.73
C ALA A 141 12.81 -13.14 -11.72
N ALA A 142 13.28 -13.26 -12.96
CA ALA A 142 12.74 -14.22 -13.91
C ALA A 142 13.35 -15.60 -13.66
N ASN A 143 12.54 -16.65 -13.73
CA ASN A 143 12.98 -18.05 -13.56
C ASN A 143 14.02 -18.50 -14.62
N SER A 144 14.23 -17.73 -15.69
CA SER A 144 15.19 -17.98 -16.76
C SER A 144 16.56 -17.31 -16.57
N GLY A 145 16.84 -16.72 -15.40
CA GLY A 145 18.16 -16.17 -15.07
C GLY A 145 18.35 -14.67 -15.32
N GLY A 146 17.29 -13.95 -15.73
CA GLY A 146 17.28 -12.49 -15.83
C GLY A 146 16.68 -11.83 -14.59
N SER A 147 17.25 -10.71 -14.13
CA SER A 147 16.62 -9.82 -13.14
C SER A 147 16.18 -8.55 -13.83
N TYR A 148 14.94 -8.14 -13.59
CA TYR A 148 14.34 -6.92 -14.11
C TYR A 148 14.11 -5.95 -12.95
N ILE A 149 14.66 -4.75 -13.05
CA ILE A 149 14.38 -3.68 -12.09
C ILE A 149 13.53 -2.64 -12.81
N ALA A 150 12.33 -2.41 -12.28
CA ALA A 150 11.48 -1.31 -12.71
C ALA A 150 11.46 -0.21 -11.66
N PHE A 151 11.48 1.03 -12.15
CA PHE A 151 11.42 2.24 -11.34
C PHE A 151 10.22 3.07 -11.79
N GLY A 152 9.66 3.85 -10.87
CA GLY A 152 8.48 4.63 -11.18
C GLY A 152 8.20 5.71 -10.17
N THR A 153 7.14 6.46 -10.44
CA THR A 153 6.59 7.45 -9.52
C THR A 153 5.31 6.93 -8.90
N ASN A 154 5.04 7.32 -7.66
CA ASN A 154 3.78 7.08 -7.00
C ASN A 154 3.16 8.39 -6.49
N PHE A 155 1.83 8.40 -6.40
CA PHE A 155 1.08 9.46 -5.77
C PHE A 155 -0.26 8.92 -5.26
N GLY A 156 -0.85 9.59 -4.29
CA GLY A 156 -2.09 9.12 -3.71
C GLY A 156 -2.63 10.00 -2.60
N LEU A 157 -3.67 9.47 -1.98
CA LEU A 157 -4.41 10.10 -0.89
C LEU A 157 -4.57 9.10 0.24
N GLY A 158 -4.53 9.58 1.47
CA GLY A 158 -4.79 8.78 2.65
C GLY A 158 -5.50 9.56 3.74
N ALA A 159 -6.13 8.81 4.63
CA ALA A 159 -6.74 9.34 5.83
C ALA A 159 -6.57 8.34 6.98
N GLU A 160 -6.10 8.82 8.12
CA GLU A 160 -5.93 8.05 9.34
C GLU A 160 -6.66 8.70 10.51
N VAL A 161 -7.25 7.89 11.37
CA VAL A 161 -7.88 8.32 12.62
C VAL A 161 -7.13 7.67 13.77
N MET A 162 -6.82 8.46 14.79
CA MET A 162 -6.27 7.92 16.02
C MET A 162 -7.34 7.16 16.78
N VAL A 163 -7.09 5.88 17.03
CA VAL A 163 -7.95 5.03 17.85
C VAL A 163 -7.43 4.94 19.29
N ALA A 164 -6.13 5.16 19.49
CA ALA A 164 -5.51 5.25 20.81
C ALA A 164 -4.33 6.24 20.75
N PRO A 165 -3.74 6.64 21.89
CA PRO A 165 -2.65 7.61 21.91
C PRO A 165 -1.44 7.25 21.06
N GLN A 166 -1.19 5.95 20.82
CA GLN A 166 -0.11 5.46 19.96
C GLN A 166 -0.61 4.74 18.71
N PHE A 167 -1.92 4.52 18.55
CA PHE A 167 -2.45 3.69 17.47
C PHE A 167 -3.35 4.50 16.54
N SER A 168 -3.10 4.39 15.24
CA SER A 168 -3.98 4.91 14.19
C SER A 168 -4.44 3.80 13.26
N VAL A 169 -5.62 3.97 12.70
CA VAL A 169 -6.14 3.15 11.59
C VAL A 169 -6.60 4.05 10.46
N GLY A 170 -6.49 3.59 9.23
CA GLY A 170 -6.83 4.43 8.09
C GLY A 170 -6.97 3.69 6.78
N VAL A 171 -7.12 4.49 5.74
CA VAL A 171 -7.20 4.06 4.36
C VAL A 171 -6.17 4.83 3.53
N GLU A 172 -5.57 4.16 2.56
CA GLU A 172 -4.70 4.76 1.57
C GLU A 172 -5.06 4.25 0.17
N VAL A 173 -5.15 5.19 -0.77
CA VAL A 173 -5.24 4.90 -2.20
C VAL A 173 -3.99 5.41 -2.87
N ILE A 174 -3.22 4.50 -3.46
CA ILE A 174 -1.96 4.80 -4.16
C ILE A 174 -2.08 4.43 -5.63
N GLN A 175 -1.67 5.35 -6.49
CA GLN A 175 -1.43 5.13 -7.91
C GLN A 175 0.08 5.07 -8.15
N ARG A 176 0.53 4.06 -8.87
CA ARG A 176 1.93 3.89 -9.31
C ARG A 176 1.98 3.89 -10.82
N ASN A 177 2.93 4.63 -11.37
CA ASN A 177 3.29 4.59 -12.79
C ASN A 177 4.74 4.11 -12.87
N MET A 178 4.95 2.94 -13.47
CA MET A 178 6.25 2.28 -13.50
C MET A 178 6.70 2.02 -14.94
N THR A 179 8.00 2.12 -15.16
CA THR A 179 8.67 1.76 -16.41
C THR A 179 9.88 0.91 -16.05
N GLY A 180 10.20 -0.09 -16.85
CA GLY A 180 11.47 -0.79 -16.68
C GLY A 180 12.02 -1.31 -18.00
N TYR A 181 13.20 -1.90 -17.91
CA TYR A 181 14.08 -2.21 -19.03
C TYR A 181 14.46 -3.69 -19.01
N ASP A 182 14.35 -4.39 -20.15
CA ASP A 182 14.87 -5.75 -20.27
C ASP A 182 16.42 -5.74 -20.31
N SER A 183 17.00 -6.77 -19.71
CA SER A 183 18.42 -7.10 -19.62
C SER A 183 19.15 -7.24 -20.96
N ASN A 184 18.44 -7.30 -22.09
CA ASN A 184 19.02 -7.37 -23.44
C ASN A 184 19.30 -6.00 -24.09
N ASN A 185 19.16 -4.89 -23.36
CA ASN A 185 19.42 -3.53 -23.87
C ASN A 185 18.50 -3.11 -25.04
N ASP A 186 17.41 -3.86 -25.27
CA ASP A 186 16.33 -3.48 -26.18
C ASP A 186 15.34 -2.60 -25.40
N PRO A 187 15.07 -1.34 -25.83
CA PRO A 187 14.18 -0.43 -25.13
C PRO A 187 12.70 -0.82 -25.30
N GLN A 188 12.33 -2.01 -24.84
CA GLN A 188 10.94 -2.41 -24.69
C GLN A 188 10.36 -1.65 -23.50
N THR A 189 9.79 -0.48 -23.79
CA THR A 189 9.31 0.47 -22.80
C THR A 189 7.90 0.07 -22.36
N ALA A 190 7.78 -0.88 -21.43
CA ALA A 190 6.49 -1.21 -20.84
C ALA A 190 6.16 -0.15 -19.76
N THR A 191 5.24 0.77 -20.08
CA THR A 191 4.67 1.69 -19.08
C THR A 191 3.44 1.04 -18.48
N THR A 192 3.42 0.86 -17.16
CA THR A 192 2.26 0.31 -16.47
C THR A 192 1.75 1.22 -15.38
N SER A 193 0.44 1.11 -15.15
CA SER A 193 -0.25 1.88 -14.14
C SER A 193 -0.95 0.90 -13.20
N ASN A 194 -0.71 1.05 -11.91
CA ASN A 194 -1.24 0.18 -10.88
C ASN A 194 -1.88 1.02 -9.77
N ARG A 195 -3.07 0.63 -9.33
CA ARG A 195 -3.80 1.27 -8.25
C ARG A 195 -4.04 0.28 -7.13
N THR A 196 -3.57 0.63 -5.94
CA THR A 196 -3.82 -0.11 -4.71
C THR A 196 -4.73 0.69 -3.78
N VAL A 197 -5.74 0.02 -3.22
CA VAL A 197 -6.53 0.54 -2.10
C VAL A 197 -6.21 -0.32 -0.90
N SER A 198 -5.80 0.29 0.21
CA SER A 198 -5.37 -0.42 1.41
C SER A 198 -5.99 0.16 2.69
N LEU A 199 -6.30 -0.75 3.60
CA LEU A 199 -6.50 -0.45 5.02
C LEU A 199 -5.15 -0.47 5.71
N ARG A 200 -4.94 0.49 6.62
CA ARG A 200 -3.68 0.70 7.33
C ARG A 200 -3.92 0.68 8.82
N ALA A 201 -2.98 0.11 9.56
CA ALA A 201 -2.90 0.21 11.01
C ALA A 201 -1.46 0.53 11.41
N SER A 202 -1.28 1.52 12.28
CA SER A 202 0.04 1.99 12.67
C SER A 202 0.17 2.20 14.17
N TYR A 203 1.41 2.06 14.62
CA TYR A 203 1.90 2.39 15.93
C TYR A 203 2.88 3.56 15.83
N ARG A 204 2.72 4.55 16.71
CA ARG A 204 3.61 5.70 16.86
C ARG A 204 4.42 5.57 18.15
N PHE A 205 5.71 5.85 18.05
CA PHE A 205 6.69 5.73 19.15
C PHE A 205 6.75 6.99 20.00
#